data_AF-A0A349CYE2-F1
#
_entry.id   AF-A0A349CYE2-F1
#
_cell.length_a   1.000
_cell.length_b   1.000
_cell.length_c   1.000
_cell.angle_alpha   90.00
_cell.angle_beta   90.00
_cell.angle_gamma   90.00
#
_symmetry.space_group_name_H-M   'P 1'
#
loop_
_entity.id
_entity.type
_entity.pdbx_description
1 polymer ?
#
loop_
_entity_poly.entity_id
_entity_poly.type
_entity_poly.pdbx_seq_one_letter_code
_entity_poly.pdbx_strand_id
1 'polypeptide(L)' 'MFAALIAFTGALVYGSADFLGGLAARRLRSIVVTAVAAATGLLALLAALPLVGGAWLSTDVMWGLLSGML' A
#
# COMPACT_ATOMS: atom_id res chain seq x y z
N MET A 1 3.79 25.45 0.88
CA MET A 1 4.47 24.62 1.91
C MET A 1 3.79 23.26 2.11
N PHE A 2 2.47 23.19 2.30
CA PHE A 2 1.75 21.92 2.50
C PHE A 2 1.96 20.88 1.37
N ALA A 3 1.88 21.30 0.12
CA ALA A 3 2.15 20.42 -1.02
C ALA A 3 3.58 19.83 -1.00
N ALA A 4 4.58 20.61 -0.55
CA ALA A 4 5.95 20.13 -0.42
C ALA A 4 6.09 19.10 0.71
N LEU A 5 5.34 19.25 1.81
CA LEU A 5 5.30 18.25 2.87
C LEU A 5 4.69 16.93 2.38
N ILE A 6 3.56 16.98 1.67
CA ILE A 6 2.95 15.79 1.08
C ILE A 6 3.91 15.11 0.11
N ALA A 7 4.55 15.88 -0.78
CA ALA A 7 5.53 15.36 -1.73
C ALA A 7 6.73 14.72 -1.03
N PHE A 8 7.25 15.36 0.02
CA PHE A 8 8.36 14.84 0.82
C PHE A 8 7.98 13.55 1.56
N THR A 9 6.81 13.52 2.21
CA THR A 9 6.30 12.31 2.87
C THR A 9 6.10 11.18 1.86
N GLY A 10 5.53 11.48 0.69
CA GLY A 10 5.40 10.52 -0.41
C GLY A 10 6.75 9.96 -0.85
N ALA A 11 7.72 10.84 -1.12
CA ALA A 11 9.07 10.44 -1.51
C ALA A 11 9.76 9.58 -0.43
N LEU A 12 9.58 9.92 0.85
CA LEU A 12 10.14 9.16 1.97
C LEU A 12 9.51 7.76 2.06
N VAL A 13 8.18 7.66 1.95
CA VAL A 13 7.45 6.39 2.06
C VAL A 13 7.75 5.49 0.86
N TYR A 14 7.58 5.98 -0.37
CA TYR A 14 7.84 5.19 -1.58
C TYR A 14 9.32 4.85 -1.72
N GLY A 15 10.23 5.79 -1.45
CA GLY A 15 11.66 5.51 -1.45
C GLY A 15 12.04 4.43 -0.45
N SER A 16 11.53 4.51 0.79
CA SER A 16 11.77 3.46 1.80
C SER A 16 11.21 2.11 1.37
N ALA A 17 10.01 2.08 0.78
CA ALA A 17 9.37 0.87 0.28
C ALA A 17 10.20 0.21 -0.83
N ASP A 18 10.75 0.98 -1.78
CA ASP A 18 11.58 0.47 -2.88
C ASP A 18 12.90 -0.11 -2.38
N PHE A 19 13.56 0.56 -1.42
CA PHE A 19 14.80 0.05 -0.82
C PHE A 19 14.56 -1.23 -0.01
N LEU A 20 13.54 -1.26 0.85
CA LEU A 20 13.22 -2.42 1.68
C LEU A 20 12.72 -3.59 0.83
N GLY A 21 11.87 -3.32 -0.17
CA GLY A 21 11.39 -4.31 -1.13
C GLY A 21 12.54 -4.92 -1.93
N GLY A 22 13.44 -4.08 -2.45
CA GLY A 22 14.65 -4.53 -3.15
C GLY A 22 15.57 -5.37 -2.27
N LEU A 23 15.74 -4.98 -0.99
CA LEU A 23 16.52 -5.75 -0.02
C LEU A 23 15.88 -7.12 0.27
N ALA A 24 14.57 -7.18 0.45
CA ALA A 24 13.83 -8.42 0.68
C ALA A 24 13.87 -9.35 -0.55
N ALA A 25 13.81 -8.78 -1.76
CA ALA A 25 13.88 -9.51 -3.02
C ALA A 25 15.25 -10.18 -3.27
N ARG A 26 16.29 -9.85 -2.50
CA ARG A 26 17.56 -10.60 -2.52
C ARG A 26 17.44 -12.00 -1.91
N ARG A 27 16.44 -12.23 -1.05
CA ARG A 27 16.22 -13.52 -0.34
C ARG A 27 14.94 -14.23 -0.75
N LEU A 28 13.96 -13.49 -1.26
CA LEU A 28 12.64 -14.00 -1.64
C LEU A 28 12.37 -13.70 -3.12
N ARG A 29 11.46 -14.47 -3.74
CA ARG A 29 10.99 -14.15 -5.10
C ARG A 29 10.27 -12.80 -5.05
N SER A 30 10.50 -11.94 -6.05
CA SER A 30 9.90 -10.61 -6.12
C SER A 30 8.37 -10.64 -5.92
N ILE A 31 7.68 -11.59 -6.56
CA ILE A 31 6.22 -11.74 -6.39
C ILE A 31 5.78 -12.02 -4.94
N VAL A 32 6.58 -12.73 -4.16
CA VAL A 32 6.29 -13.00 -2.75
C VAL A 32 6.47 -11.72 -1.93
N VAL A 33 7.52 -10.94 -2.21
CA VAL A 33 7.75 -9.65 -1.55
C VAL A 33 6.58 -8.70 -1.81
N THR A 34 6.16 -8.57 -3.07
CA THR A 34 5.03 -7.72 -3.45
C THR A 34 3.72 -8.20 -2.82
N ALA A 35 3.44 -9.51 -2.84
CA ALA A 35 2.24 -10.06 -2.23
C ALA A 35 2.18 -9.82 -0.72
N VAL A 36 3.31 -10.02 -0.02
CA VAL A 36 3.40 -9.75 1.43
C VAL A 36 3.26 -8.26 1.72
N ALA A 37 3.91 -7.39 0.95
CA ALA A 37 3.80 -5.93 1.12
C ALA A 37 2.37 -5.43 0.88
N ALA A 38 1.67 -5.95 -0.14
CA ALA A 38 0.27 -5.62 -0.39
C ALA A 38 -0.64 -6.12 0.74
N ALA A 39 -0.43 -7.35 1.23
CA ALA A 39 -1.20 -7.92 2.32
C ALA A 39 -1.00 -7.14 3.63
N THR A 40 0.24 -6.77 3.99
CA THR A 40 0.50 -5.98 5.19
C THR A 40 -0.03 -4.55 5.06
N GLY A 41 0.05 -3.95 3.87
CA GLY A 41 -0.59 -2.66 3.57
C GLY A 41 -2.10 -2.70 3.76
N LEU A 42 -2.77 -3.75 3.27
CA LEU A 42 -4.20 -3.95 3.49
C LEU A 42 -4.54 -4.09 4.99
N LEU A 43 -3.75 -4.87 5.75
CA LEU A 43 -3.93 -4.98 7.20
C LEU A 43 -3.77 -3.64 7.91
N ALA A 44 -2.80 -2.82 7.49
CA ALA A 44 -2.60 -1.47 8.03
C ALA A 44 -3.81 -0.56 7.73
N LEU A 45 -4.37 -0.64 6.52
CA LEU A 45 -5.57 0.10 6.14
C LEU A 45 -6.79 -0.35 6.95
N LEU A 46 -6.99 -1.65 7.13
CA LEU A 46 -8.06 -2.20 7.97
C LEU A 46 -7.91 -1.76 9.43
N ALA A 47 -6.69 -1.68 9.95
CA ALA A 47 -6.42 -1.17 11.29
C ALA A 47 -6.67 0.35 11.40
N ALA A 48 -6.47 1.10 10.33
CA ALA A 48 -6.76 2.54 10.26
C ALA A 48 -8.25 2.86 10.06
N LEU A 49 -9.03 1.90 9.53
CA LEU A 49 -10.44 2.06 9.21
C LEU A 49 -11.30 2.63 10.37
N PRO A 50 -11.14 2.21 11.64
CA PRO A 50 -11.92 2.77 12.75
C PRO A 50 -11.66 4.26 12.99
N LEU A 51 -10.49 4.78 12.60
CA LEU A 51 -10.13 6.19 12.78
C LEU A 51 -10.64 7.06 11.64
N VAL A 52 -10.59 6.54 10.41
CA VAL A 52 -11.02 7.27 9.21
C VAL A 52 -12.54 7.19 9.02
N GLY A 53 -13.15 6.09 9.47
CA GLY A 53 -14.54 5.76 9.16
C GLY A 53 -14.73 5.36 7.69
N GLY A 54 -15.98 5.27 7.25
CA GLY A 54 -16.34 4.94 5.88
C GLY A 54 -17.40 3.84 5.78
N ALA A 55 -18.18 3.86 4.70
CA ALA A 55 -19.13 2.81 4.37
C ALA A 55 -18.52 1.86 3.34
N TRP A 56 -18.73 0.56 3.53
CA TRP A 56 -18.33 -0.43 2.55
C TRP A 56 -19.47 -0.62 1.55
N LEU A 57 -19.31 -0.08 0.34
CA LEU A 57 -20.21 -0.36 -0.77
C LEU A 57 -19.67 -1.50 -1.61
N SER A 58 -20.56 -2.37 -2.09
CA SER A 58 -20.21 -3.49 -2.96
C SER A 58 -19.50 -3.03 -4.24
N THR A 59 -19.85 -1.85 -4.74
CA THR A 59 -19.20 -1.20 -5.88
C THR A 59 -17.74 -0.87 -5.61
N ASP A 60 -17.40 -0.38 -4.43
CA ASP A 60 -16.02 0.00 -4.08
C ASP A 60 -15.12 -1.23 -3.98
N VAL A 61 -15.67 -2.31 -3.42
CA VAL A 61 -14.98 -3.61 -3.35
C VAL A 61 -14.76 -4.19 -4.76
N MET A 62 -15.75 -4.09 -5.65
CA MET A 62 -15.61 -4.51 -7.05
C MET A 62 -14.51 -3.73 -7.76
N TRP A 63 -14.45 -2.40 -7.58
CA TRP A 63 -13.40 -1.58 -8.18
C TRP A 63 -12.02 -1.92 -7.63
N GLY A 64 -11.90 -2.17 -6.33
CA GLY A 64 -10.65 -2.63 -5.72
C GLY A 64 -10.17 -3.95 -6.31
N LEU A 65 -11.06 -4.93 -6.48
CA LEU A 65 -10.73 -6.21 -7.11
C LEU A 65 -10.27 -6.03 -8.57
N LEU A 66 -11.03 -5.25 -9.36
CA LEU A 66 -10.71 -5.01 -10.78
C LEU A 66 -9.40 -4.24 -10.97
N SER A 67 -9.07 -3.31 -10.06
CA SER A 67 -7.82 -2.54 -10.12
C SER A 67 -6.56 -3.39 -9.97
N GLY A 68 -6.66 -4.59 -9.37
CA GLY A 68 -5.55 -5.53 -9.28
C GLY A 68 -5.39 -6.42 -10.51
N MET A 69 -6.38 -6.41 -11.42
CA MET A 69 -6.38 -7.22 -12.64
C MET A 69 -5.92 -6.45 -13.88
N LEU A 70 -5.93 -5.11 -13.82
CA LEU A 70 -5.48 -4.19 -14.88
C LEU A 70 -4.03 -3.75 -14.63
#